data_AF-A0A1J5WKL2-F1
#
_entry.id   AF-A0A1J5WKL2-F1
#
_cell.length_a   1.000
_cell.length_b   1.000
_cell.length_c   1.000
_cell.angle_alpha   90.00
_cell.angle_beta   90.00
_cell.angle_gamma   90.00
#
_symmetry.space_group_name_H-M   'P 1'
#
loop_
_entity.id
_entity.type
_entity.pdbx_description
1 polymer ?
#
loop_
_entity_poly.entity_id
_entity_poly.type
_entity_poly.pdbx_seq_one_letter_code
_entity_poly.pdbx_strand_id
1 'polypeptide(L)'
;MFGMDEYRKTIRGSEEGEIRISALVAQLQAPASFSLTHDLPNETVLLTDQTTVTLSNIEISVELFFVLLRKTRVTIEEAFSITEYVDNEDCIREHGMARNRPFCLERSLAVSSLALENIGRMPPSSIGCSLEVFDLSDTWLINILPKLRVHEDYGLDISVYIQAMKNTSLEYSNKRNLFVLGRVKSMDLGGYAVSFITEMRIKKGNTMETFVLIECGCDFPRILGEGDNSI
;
A
#
# COMPACT_ATOMS: atom_id res chain seq x y z
N MET A 1 -0.10 10.19 -24.67
CA MET A 1 1.35 10.24 -24.36
C MET A 1 1.75 11.64 -23.92
N PHE A 2 1.21 12.10 -22.79
CA PHE A 2 1.54 13.34 -22.10
C PHE A 2 1.11 13.08 -20.65
N GLY A 3 2.03 12.95 -19.70
CA GLY A 3 1.59 12.63 -18.34
C GLY A 3 2.65 12.69 -17.25
N MET A 4 3.86 12.18 -17.48
CA MET A 4 4.84 12.08 -16.37
C MET A 4 6.25 12.56 -16.72
N ASP A 5 6.68 12.49 -17.99
CA ASP A 5 8.03 12.95 -18.38
C ASP A 5 8.19 14.47 -18.40
N GLU A 6 7.12 15.21 -18.71
CA GLU A 6 7.11 16.66 -18.52
C GLU A 6 7.12 17.04 -17.02
N TYR A 7 6.50 16.22 -16.17
CA TYR A 7 6.45 16.42 -14.71
C TYR A 7 7.81 16.18 -14.05
N ARG A 8 8.58 15.18 -14.52
CA ARG A 8 9.96 14.91 -14.07
C ARG A 8 10.95 16.00 -14.52
N LYS A 9 10.72 16.66 -15.65
CA LYS A 9 11.56 17.78 -16.11
C LYS A 9 11.33 19.08 -15.33
N THR A 10 10.14 19.34 -14.80
CA THR A 10 9.84 20.54 -14.01
C THR A 10 10.27 20.45 -12.54
N ILE A 11 10.33 19.25 -11.95
CA ILE A 11 10.61 19.08 -10.50
C ILE A 11 12.09 18.80 -10.19
N ARG A 12 12.96 18.69 -11.22
CA ARG A 12 14.41 18.66 -10.98
C ARG A 12 14.94 20.07 -10.66
N GLY A 13 14.51 20.61 -9.51
CA GLY A 13 15.18 21.66 -8.75
C GLY A 13 15.40 23.00 -9.45
N SER A 14 14.58 23.39 -10.43
CA SER A 14 14.61 24.77 -10.92
C SER A 14 13.55 25.62 -10.21
N GLU A 15 13.96 26.76 -9.66
CA GLU A 15 13.05 27.76 -9.07
C GLU A 15 11.91 28.13 -10.06
N GLU A 16 12.19 28.10 -11.36
CA GLU A 16 11.21 28.34 -12.42
C GLU A 16 10.08 27.29 -12.47
N GLY A 17 10.38 26.01 -12.20
CA GLY A 17 9.40 24.93 -12.16
C GLY A 17 8.44 25.09 -10.98
N GLU A 18 8.98 25.41 -9.80
CA GLU A 18 8.18 25.67 -8.59
C GLU A 18 7.33 26.95 -8.71
N ILE A 19 7.86 28.00 -9.33
CA ILE A 19 7.11 29.26 -9.59
C ILE A 19 5.93 29.00 -10.53
N ARG A 20 6.14 28.22 -11.61
CA ARG A 20 5.06 27.89 -12.55
C ARG A 20 3.97 27.04 -11.91
N ILE A 21 4.33 26.04 -11.12
CA ILE A 21 3.37 25.22 -10.37
C ILE A 21 2.60 26.10 -9.39
N SER A 22 3.27 26.97 -8.65
CA SER A 22 2.63 27.89 -7.69
C SER A 22 1.62 28.84 -8.36
N ALA A 23 1.97 29.38 -9.53
CA ALA A 23 1.07 30.25 -10.30
C ALA A 23 -0.15 29.51 -10.88
N LEU A 24 0.01 28.26 -11.30
CA LEU A 24 -1.08 27.38 -11.73
C LEU A 24 -2.00 27.00 -10.57
N VAL A 25 -1.42 26.62 -9.43
CA VAL A 25 -2.16 26.27 -8.21
C VAL A 25 -2.99 27.46 -7.71
N ALA A 26 -2.47 28.69 -7.81
CA ALA A 26 -3.20 29.90 -7.43
C ALA A 26 -4.47 30.17 -8.28
N GLN A 27 -4.56 29.59 -9.48
CA GLN A 27 -5.70 29.76 -10.39
C GLN A 27 -6.74 28.63 -10.29
N LEU A 28 -6.37 27.49 -9.70
CA LEU A 28 -7.22 26.31 -9.62
C LEU A 28 -7.92 26.25 -8.25
N GLN A 29 -9.22 25.97 -8.26
CA GLN A 29 -9.96 25.65 -7.05
C GLN A 29 -10.03 24.13 -6.88
N ALA A 30 -9.64 23.66 -5.70
CA ALA A 30 -9.71 22.24 -5.38
C ALA A 30 -11.18 21.84 -5.14
N PRO A 31 -11.69 20.79 -5.82
CA PRO A 31 -13.04 20.32 -5.57
C PRO A 31 -13.12 19.65 -4.20
N ALA A 32 -14.32 19.66 -3.61
CA ALA A 32 -14.58 18.95 -2.36
C ALA A 32 -14.52 17.41 -2.53
N SER A 33 -14.93 16.93 -3.71
CA SER A 33 -14.96 15.50 -4.07
C SER A 33 -14.50 15.29 -5.50
N PHE A 34 -13.78 14.20 -5.75
CA PHE A 34 -13.29 13.82 -7.07
C PHE A 34 -13.35 12.30 -7.23
N SER A 35 -14.08 11.82 -8.24
CA SER A 35 -14.12 10.38 -8.55
C SER A 35 -12.97 10.05 -9.50
N LEU A 36 -12.04 9.20 -9.05
CA LEU A 36 -10.95 8.75 -9.88
C LEU A 36 -11.44 7.59 -10.75
N THR A 37 -11.40 7.77 -12.06
CA THR A 37 -11.75 6.73 -13.04
C THR A 37 -10.63 6.60 -14.07
N HIS A 38 -10.66 5.55 -14.90
CA HIS A 38 -9.69 5.39 -15.99
C HIS A 38 -9.84 6.46 -17.08
N ASP A 39 -11.04 7.01 -17.24
CA ASP A 39 -11.33 8.14 -18.12
C ASP A 39 -11.09 9.45 -17.37
N LEU A 40 -9.83 9.88 -17.31
CA LEU A 40 -9.47 11.15 -16.70
C LEU A 40 -10.00 12.34 -17.50
N PRO A 41 -10.37 13.44 -16.83
CA PRO A 41 -10.72 14.68 -17.52
C PRO A 41 -9.51 15.22 -18.31
N ASN A 42 -9.79 15.86 -19.45
CA ASN A 42 -8.76 16.55 -20.25
C ASN A 42 -8.27 17.86 -19.58
N GLU A 43 -8.91 18.28 -18.49
CA GLU A 43 -8.59 19.48 -17.73
C GLU A 43 -7.79 19.14 -16.47
N THR A 44 -6.87 20.03 -16.10
CA THR A 44 -6.07 19.88 -14.88
C THR A 44 -6.94 20.08 -13.65
N VAL A 45 -6.96 19.08 -12.76
CA VAL A 45 -7.66 19.15 -11.47
C VAL A 45 -6.65 19.25 -10.33
N LEU A 46 -6.80 20.26 -9.48
CA LEU A 46 -6.00 20.41 -8.25
C LEU A 46 -6.62 19.58 -7.13
N LEU A 47 -5.87 18.60 -6.61
CA LEU A 47 -6.27 17.81 -5.45
C LEU A 47 -5.49 18.25 -4.21
N THR A 48 -6.19 18.37 -3.08
CA THR A 48 -5.62 18.79 -1.80
C THR A 48 -6.06 17.85 -0.67
N ASP A 49 -5.56 18.08 0.55
CA ASP A 49 -5.94 17.30 1.73
C ASP A 49 -7.40 17.49 2.16
N GLN A 50 -8.10 18.49 1.60
CA GLN A 50 -9.53 18.70 1.75
C GLN A 50 -10.34 17.98 0.65
N THR A 51 -9.71 17.60 -0.45
CA THR A 51 -10.38 16.89 -1.53
C THR A 51 -10.56 15.42 -1.16
N THR A 52 -11.81 14.95 -1.25
CA THR A 52 -12.14 13.53 -1.10
C THR A 52 -12.06 12.83 -2.46
N VAL A 53 -11.08 11.97 -2.63
CA VAL A 53 -10.90 11.14 -3.82
C VAL A 53 -11.61 9.80 -3.61
N THR A 54 -12.54 9.49 -4.49
CA THR A 54 -13.25 8.21 -4.51
C THR A 54 -12.56 7.25 -5.46
N LEU A 55 -12.17 6.08 -4.95
CA LEU A 55 -11.62 4.97 -5.74
C LEU A 55 -12.71 3.92 -5.95
N SER A 56 -12.94 3.53 -7.20
CA SER A 56 -13.98 2.56 -7.55
C SER A 56 -13.58 1.81 -8.80
N ASN A 57 -13.46 0.48 -8.71
CA ASN A 57 -13.28 -0.42 -9.86
C ASN A 57 -12.24 0.05 -10.90
N ILE A 58 -11.04 0.39 -10.43
CA ILE A 58 -9.88 0.75 -11.25
C ILE A 58 -8.64 -0.08 -10.85
N GLU A 59 -7.62 -0.06 -11.70
CA GLU A 59 -6.24 -0.41 -11.34
C GLU A 59 -5.40 0.87 -11.32
N ILE A 60 -4.60 1.08 -10.28
CA ILE A 60 -3.70 2.24 -10.16
C ILE A 60 -2.28 1.84 -9.78
N SER A 61 -1.28 2.59 -10.21
CA SER A 61 0.09 2.39 -9.73
C SER A 61 0.18 2.57 -8.21
N VAL A 62 1.03 1.77 -7.57
CA VAL A 62 1.26 1.82 -6.13
C VAL A 62 1.79 3.18 -5.68
N GLU A 63 2.59 3.85 -6.51
CA GLU A 63 3.12 5.20 -6.30
C GLU A 63 1.99 6.24 -6.27
N LEU A 64 1.07 6.18 -7.25
CA LEU A 64 -0.07 7.09 -7.29
C LEU A 64 -0.97 6.86 -6.08
N PHE A 65 -1.29 5.61 -5.75
CA PHE A 65 -2.06 5.26 -4.56
C PHE A 65 -1.46 5.89 -3.30
N PHE A 66 -0.14 5.79 -3.15
CA PHE A 66 0.59 6.36 -2.03
C PHE A 66 0.74 7.88 -2.05
N VAL A 67 0.62 8.53 -3.20
CA VAL A 67 0.48 9.99 -3.30
C VAL A 67 -0.90 10.41 -2.80
N LEU A 68 -1.96 9.75 -3.26
CA LEU A 68 -3.34 10.01 -2.84
C LEU A 68 -3.52 9.84 -1.33
N LEU A 69 -3.02 8.74 -0.76
CA LEU A 69 -3.07 8.51 0.68
C LEU A 69 -2.46 9.66 1.50
N ARG A 70 -1.39 10.28 1.01
CA ARG A 70 -0.66 11.33 1.76
C ARG A 70 -1.22 12.72 1.53
N LYS A 71 -1.84 12.97 0.38
CA LYS A 71 -2.15 14.31 -0.13
C LYS A 71 -3.64 14.59 -0.23
N THR A 72 -4.50 13.59 -0.11
CA THR A 72 -5.95 13.72 -0.23
C THR A 72 -6.69 12.90 0.82
N ARG A 73 -7.98 13.13 1.02
CA ARG A 73 -8.85 12.17 1.71
C ARG A 73 -9.24 11.08 0.73
N VAL A 74 -9.19 9.81 1.12
CA VAL A 74 -9.51 8.68 0.23
C VAL A 74 -10.73 7.94 0.74
N THR A 75 -11.67 7.67 -0.17
CA THR A 75 -12.83 6.80 0.06
C THR A 75 -12.82 5.68 -0.96
N ILE A 76 -13.21 4.48 -0.55
CA ILE A 76 -13.36 3.32 -1.43
C ILE A 76 -14.85 3.05 -1.59
N GLU A 77 -15.33 3.12 -2.84
CA GLU A 77 -16.70 2.76 -3.20
C GLU A 77 -16.78 1.28 -3.61
N GLU A 78 -15.89 0.87 -4.52
CA GLU A 78 -15.71 -0.52 -4.93
C GLU A 78 -14.26 -0.95 -4.79
N ALA A 79 -14.01 -2.26 -4.67
CA ALA A 79 -12.65 -2.79 -4.62
C ALA A 79 -11.88 -2.36 -5.87
N PHE A 80 -10.61 -1.98 -5.68
CA PHE A 80 -9.71 -1.55 -6.75
C PHE A 80 -8.40 -2.33 -6.64
N SER A 81 -7.51 -2.22 -7.62
CA SER A 81 -6.21 -2.90 -7.62
C SER A 81 -5.04 -1.93 -7.64
N ILE A 82 -3.92 -2.34 -7.04
CA ILE A 82 -2.63 -1.67 -7.17
C ILE A 82 -1.63 -2.50 -7.97
N THR A 83 -0.77 -1.82 -8.74
CA THR A 83 0.25 -2.45 -9.59
C THR A 83 1.58 -1.67 -9.54
N GLU A 84 2.64 -2.25 -10.09
CA GLU A 84 3.94 -1.60 -10.27
C GLU A 84 3.80 -0.36 -11.16
N TYR A 85 4.49 0.73 -10.81
CA TYR A 85 4.73 1.80 -11.76
C TYR A 85 5.73 1.35 -12.83
N VAL A 86 5.35 1.56 -14.09
CA VAL A 86 6.20 1.28 -15.25
C VAL A 86 6.34 2.57 -16.04
N ASP A 87 7.58 2.97 -16.30
CA ASP A 87 7.85 4.15 -17.13
C ASP A 87 7.17 4.01 -18.50
N ASN A 88 6.56 5.10 -18.98
CA ASN A 88 5.81 5.20 -20.24
C ASN A 88 4.47 4.46 -20.30
N GLU A 89 3.98 3.92 -19.19
CA GLU A 89 2.63 3.36 -19.13
C GLU A 89 1.69 4.20 -18.26
N ASP A 90 0.39 4.07 -18.49
CA ASP A 90 -0.62 4.79 -17.71
C ASP A 90 -0.66 4.28 -16.26
N CYS A 91 -0.77 5.23 -15.32
CA CYS A 91 -0.83 4.97 -13.88
C CYS A 91 -2.23 4.58 -13.40
N ILE A 92 -3.26 4.68 -14.26
CA ILE A 92 -4.66 4.38 -13.97
C ILE A 92 -5.22 3.62 -15.16
N ARG A 93 -5.92 2.52 -14.90
CA ARG A 93 -6.48 1.61 -15.90
C ARG A 93 -7.84 1.10 -15.44
N GLU A 94 -8.62 0.57 -16.38
CA GLU A 94 -9.85 -0.17 -16.07
C GLU A 94 -9.53 -1.41 -15.22
N HIS A 95 -10.38 -1.73 -14.24
CA HIS A 95 -10.21 -2.92 -13.41
C HIS A 95 -10.30 -4.20 -14.23
N GLY A 96 -9.51 -5.21 -13.87
CA GLY A 96 -9.45 -6.47 -14.60
C GLY A 96 -8.54 -6.45 -15.84
N MET A 97 -8.06 -5.28 -16.28
CA MET A 97 -6.98 -5.15 -17.27
C MET A 97 -5.60 -5.28 -16.62
N ALA A 98 -5.49 -6.15 -15.62
CA ALA A 98 -4.39 -6.16 -14.68
C ALA A 98 -3.05 -6.36 -15.40
N ARG A 99 -2.05 -5.55 -15.04
CA ARG A 99 -0.67 -5.93 -15.35
C ARG A 99 -0.40 -7.25 -14.65
N ASN A 100 -0.20 -8.28 -15.47
CA ASN A 100 0.13 -9.61 -15.01
C ASN A 100 1.58 -9.70 -14.49
N ARG A 101 1.93 -8.82 -13.55
CA ARG A 101 3.28 -8.59 -13.03
C ARG A 101 3.22 -8.43 -11.52
N PRO A 102 3.57 -9.48 -10.77
CA PRO A 102 3.89 -9.38 -9.35
C PRO A 102 4.96 -8.29 -9.15
N PHE A 103 4.82 -7.51 -8.08
CA PHE A 103 5.75 -6.42 -7.78
C PHE A 103 6.16 -6.41 -6.31
N CYS A 104 7.21 -5.66 -6.01
CA CYS A 104 7.67 -5.43 -4.64
C CYS A 104 6.82 -4.34 -4.01
N LEU A 105 6.03 -4.68 -2.99
CA LEU A 105 5.44 -3.65 -2.13
C LEU A 105 6.42 -3.31 -1.02
N GLU A 106 7.26 -2.32 -1.30
CA GLU A 106 8.21 -1.74 -0.37
C GLU A 106 7.89 -0.25 -0.16
N ARG A 107 8.06 0.27 1.06
CA ARG A 107 8.10 1.73 1.24
C ARG A 107 8.83 2.18 2.50
N SER A 108 9.93 2.92 2.28
CA SER A 108 10.83 3.41 3.34
C SER A 108 10.60 4.86 3.79
N LEU A 109 9.40 5.43 3.65
CA LEU A 109 9.16 6.86 3.95
C LEU A 109 8.07 7.11 5.00
N ALA A 110 8.26 8.19 5.77
CA ALA A 110 7.35 8.64 6.83
C ALA A 110 5.90 8.74 6.35
N VAL A 111 5.01 8.05 7.08
CA VAL A 111 3.57 8.02 6.81
C VAL A 111 2.93 9.25 7.45
N SER A 112 2.17 10.04 6.69
CA SER A 112 1.42 11.18 7.26
C SER A 112 0.23 10.67 8.10
N SER A 113 -0.21 11.46 9.09
CA SER A 113 -1.44 11.15 9.86
C SER A 113 -2.65 10.95 8.95
N LEU A 114 -2.75 11.74 7.87
CA LEU A 114 -3.77 11.60 6.85
C LEU A 114 -3.73 10.23 6.14
N ALA A 115 -2.53 9.71 5.84
CA ALA A 115 -2.41 8.39 5.22
C ALA A 115 -2.87 7.26 6.16
N LEU A 116 -2.56 7.35 7.46
CA LEU A 116 -3.05 6.41 8.47
C LEU A 116 -4.57 6.48 8.63
N GLU A 117 -5.12 7.69 8.65
CA GLU A 117 -6.57 7.92 8.71
C GLU A 117 -7.28 7.31 7.49
N ASN A 118 -6.74 7.55 6.29
CA ASN A 118 -7.25 6.98 5.05
C ASN A 118 -7.24 5.45 5.10
N ILE A 119 -6.10 4.83 5.41
CA ILE A 119 -5.98 3.36 5.53
C ILE A 119 -6.95 2.83 6.60
N GLY A 120 -7.07 3.52 7.73
CA GLY A 120 -7.92 3.14 8.85
C GLY A 120 -9.40 3.01 8.49
N ARG A 121 -9.86 3.80 7.50
CA ARG A 121 -11.25 3.84 6.99
C ARG A 121 -11.54 2.82 5.88
N MET A 122 -10.51 2.26 5.26
CA MET A 122 -10.70 1.33 4.14
C MET A 122 -11.35 0.02 4.59
N PRO A 123 -12.26 -0.58 3.81
CA PRO A 123 -12.77 -1.92 4.09
C PRO A 123 -11.66 -2.97 4.00
N PRO A 124 -11.76 -4.10 4.73
CA PRO A 124 -10.83 -5.21 4.56
C PRO A 124 -10.90 -5.79 3.13
N SER A 125 -9.79 -6.32 2.63
CA SER A 125 -9.68 -6.95 1.29
C SER A 125 -10.22 -6.11 0.13
N SER A 126 -10.15 -4.79 0.24
CA SER A 126 -10.63 -3.82 -0.76
C SER A 126 -9.57 -3.45 -1.81
N ILE A 127 -8.32 -3.83 -1.59
CA ILE A 127 -7.19 -3.50 -2.46
C ILE A 127 -6.62 -4.79 -3.05
N GLY A 128 -6.90 -5.08 -4.31
CA GLY A 128 -6.27 -6.17 -5.06
C GLY A 128 -4.80 -5.89 -5.35
N CYS A 129 -3.93 -6.88 -5.21
CA CYS A 129 -2.54 -6.78 -5.67
C CYS A 129 -1.98 -8.15 -6.06
N SER A 130 -0.92 -8.15 -6.86
CA SER A 130 -0.07 -9.33 -7.11
C SER A 130 1.33 -8.99 -6.62
N LEU A 131 1.88 -9.79 -5.72
CA LEU A 131 3.13 -9.46 -5.02
C LEU A 131 4.16 -10.56 -5.23
N GLU A 132 5.41 -10.16 -5.46
CA GLU A 132 6.57 -11.05 -5.41
C GLU A 132 7.25 -10.91 -4.05
N VAL A 133 7.46 -9.66 -3.63
CA VAL A 133 8.05 -9.31 -2.34
C VAL A 133 7.10 -8.38 -1.60
N PHE A 134 6.98 -8.62 -0.31
CA PHE A 134 6.20 -7.81 0.60
C PHE A 134 7.07 -7.37 1.77
N ASP A 135 7.61 -6.15 1.71
CA ASP A 135 8.53 -5.61 2.71
C ASP A 135 7.91 -4.39 3.41
N LEU A 136 7.48 -4.62 4.66
CA LEU A 136 7.01 -3.60 5.58
C LEU A 136 7.98 -3.43 6.76
N SER A 137 9.28 -3.46 6.51
CA SER A 137 10.28 -3.10 7.50
C SER A 137 10.29 -1.59 7.73
N ASP A 138 10.37 -1.16 9.00
CA ASP A 138 10.48 0.25 9.41
C ASP A 138 9.33 1.18 8.96
N THR A 139 8.12 0.65 8.79
CA THR A 139 6.98 1.43 8.29
C THR A 139 5.71 1.30 9.14
N TRP A 140 4.98 2.41 9.30
CA TRP A 140 3.65 2.41 9.92
C TRP A 140 2.57 1.87 8.98
N LEU A 141 2.94 1.44 7.77
CA LEU A 141 2.05 0.86 6.77
C LEU A 141 1.57 -0.55 7.10
N ILE A 142 1.95 -1.14 8.24
CA ILE A 142 1.40 -2.41 8.71
C ILE A 142 -0.14 -2.45 8.67
N ASN A 143 -0.79 -1.31 8.91
CA ASN A 143 -2.24 -1.16 8.92
C ASN A 143 -2.89 -1.42 7.54
N ILE A 144 -2.11 -1.46 6.46
CA ILE A 144 -2.59 -1.78 5.12
C ILE A 144 -2.83 -3.28 4.92
N LEU A 145 -2.14 -4.15 5.67
CA LEU A 145 -2.23 -5.61 5.56
C LEU A 145 -3.66 -6.14 5.41
N PRO A 146 -4.60 -5.86 6.34
CA PRO A 146 -5.96 -6.38 6.24
C PRO A 146 -6.77 -5.78 5.08
N LYS A 147 -6.28 -4.72 4.45
CA LYS A 147 -6.93 -4.05 3.31
C LYS A 147 -6.55 -4.71 1.99
N LEU A 148 -5.42 -5.40 1.95
CA LEU A 148 -4.91 -6.08 0.77
C LEU A 148 -5.64 -7.41 0.52
N ARG A 149 -5.81 -7.72 -0.76
CA ARG A 149 -6.26 -8.99 -1.32
C ARG A 149 -5.23 -9.44 -2.32
N VAL A 150 -4.30 -10.29 -1.88
CA VAL A 150 -3.21 -10.79 -2.72
C VAL A 150 -3.74 -11.88 -3.65
N HIS A 151 -3.64 -11.66 -4.95
CA HIS A 151 -4.04 -12.60 -6.00
C HIS A 151 -2.94 -13.65 -6.24
N GLU A 152 -3.34 -14.90 -6.51
CA GLU A 152 -2.45 -16.08 -6.60
C GLU A 152 -2.09 -16.44 -8.05
N ASP A 153 -2.25 -15.51 -8.98
CA ASP A 153 -2.41 -15.84 -10.40
C ASP A 153 -1.11 -16.28 -11.10
N TYR A 154 0.04 -16.27 -10.41
CA TYR A 154 1.37 -16.42 -11.04
C TYR A 154 2.17 -17.65 -10.63
N GLY A 155 1.72 -18.44 -9.66
CA GLY A 155 2.50 -19.58 -9.15
C GLY A 155 3.89 -19.19 -8.61
N LEU A 156 4.13 -17.89 -8.40
CA LEU A 156 5.30 -17.36 -7.73
C LEU A 156 5.07 -17.34 -6.24
N ASP A 157 6.12 -17.66 -5.50
CA ASP A 157 6.10 -17.68 -4.06
C ASP A 157 6.43 -16.29 -3.53
N ILE A 158 5.63 -15.80 -2.59
CA ILE A 158 5.78 -14.48 -1.99
C ILE A 158 6.88 -14.55 -0.92
N SER A 159 7.79 -13.58 -0.91
CA SER A 159 8.69 -13.34 0.21
C SER A 159 8.15 -12.22 1.11
N VAL A 160 8.01 -12.48 2.41
CA VAL A 160 7.42 -11.56 3.39
C VAL A 160 8.46 -11.10 4.39
N TYR A 161 8.66 -9.78 4.51
CA TYR A 161 9.57 -9.15 5.48
C TYR A 161 8.78 -8.09 6.25
N ILE A 162 8.65 -8.24 7.57
CA ILE A 162 7.88 -7.28 8.37
C ILE A 162 8.62 -7.02 9.68
N GLN A 163 8.94 -5.75 9.93
CA GLN A 163 9.50 -5.28 11.19
C GLN A 163 8.51 -4.26 11.78
N ALA A 164 7.99 -4.54 12.98
CA ALA A 164 7.04 -3.64 13.63
C ALA A 164 7.50 -3.20 15.02
N MET A 165 7.17 -1.95 15.36
CA MET A 165 7.36 -1.37 16.69
C MET A 165 6.07 -1.48 17.53
N LYS A 166 6.20 -1.40 18.86
CA LYS A 166 5.12 -1.58 19.85
C LYS A 166 3.87 -0.74 19.57
N ASN A 167 4.08 0.54 19.29
CA ASN A 167 3.01 1.50 19.01
C ASN A 167 2.21 1.14 17.75
N THR A 168 2.86 0.55 16.75
CA THR A 168 2.24 0.20 15.47
C THR A 168 1.40 -1.08 15.60
N SER A 169 1.81 -2.01 16.47
CA SER A 169 1.09 -3.27 16.72
C SER A 169 -0.20 -3.10 17.53
N LEU A 170 -0.24 -2.15 18.49
CA LEU A 170 -1.43 -1.92 19.31
C LEU A 170 -2.65 -1.44 18.49
N GLU A 171 -2.43 -0.65 17.45
CA GLU A 171 -3.50 -0.18 16.55
C GLU A 171 -4.04 -1.31 15.67
N TYR A 172 -3.18 -2.26 15.31
CA TYR A 172 -3.47 -3.39 14.43
C TYR A 172 -4.31 -4.47 15.13
N SER A 173 -3.86 -4.98 16.29
CA SER A 173 -4.48 -6.15 16.94
C SER A 173 -5.91 -5.94 17.44
N ASN A 174 -6.38 -4.69 17.54
CA ASN A 174 -7.77 -4.40 17.90
C ASN A 174 -8.78 -4.72 16.79
N LYS A 175 -8.33 -4.98 15.55
CA LYS A 175 -9.21 -5.13 14.39
C LYS A 175 -9.36 -6.56 13.85
N ARG A 176 -8.59 -7.55 14.36
CA ARG A 176 -8.66 -9.01 14.03
C ARG A 176 -9.07 -9.34 12.58
N ASN A 177 -8.57 -8.59 11.61
CA ASN A 177 -8.86 -8.85 10.21
C ASN A 177 -7.73 -9.73 9.67
N LEU A 178 -8.09 -10.96 9.28
CA LEU A 178 -7.12 -11.92 8.76
C LEU A 178 -6.56 -11.41 7.43
N PHE A 179 -5.23 -11.36 7.34
CA PHE A 179 -4.53 -11.15 6.08
C PHE A 179 -4.21 -12.51 5.46
N VAL A 180 -4.76 -12.77 4.27
CA VAL A 180 -4.57 -14.05 3.58
C VAL A 180 -3.43 -13.94 2.57
N LEU A 181 -2.41 -14.77 2.77
CA LEU A 181 -1.28 -14.93 1.86
C LEU A 181 -1.48 -16.15 0.96
N GLY A 182 -0.97 -16.04 -0.28
CA GLY A 182 -0.87 -17.15 -1.22
C GLY A 182 0.22 -18.14 -0.82
N ARG A 183 0.98 -18.64 -1.81
CA ARG A 183 2.18 -19.42 -1.56
C ARG A 183 3.29 -18.51 -1.04
N VAL A 184 3.91 -18.86 0.08
CA VAL A 184 4.96 -18.08 0.75
C VAL A 184 6.25 -18.88 0.71
N LYS A 185 7.29 -18.27 0.13
CA LYS A 185 8.64 -18.84 0.05
C LYS A 185 9.37 -18.70 1.38
N SER A 186 9.45 -17.47 1.85
CA SER A 186 10.16 -17.07 3.06
C SER A 186 9.38 -16.02 3.82
N MET A 187 9.44 -16.07 5.14
CA MET A 187 8.81 -15.08 6.00
C MET A 187 9.73 -14.71 7.17
N ASP A 188 10.06 -13.42 7.25
CA ASP A 188 10.89 -12.83 8.31
C ASP A 188 10.03 -11.83 9.09
N LEU A 189 9.80 -12.12 10.38
CA LEU A 189 9.00 -11.27 11.27
C LEU A 189 9.87 -10.77 12.42
N GLY A 190 10.01 -9.46 12.52
CA GLY A 190 10.84 -8.81 13.54
C GLY A 190 10.05 -8.01 14.57
N GLY A 191 10.52 -8.01 15.81
CA GLY A 191 9.97 -7.20 16.91
C GLY A 191 8.49 -7.49 17.17
N TYR A 192 7.63 -6.47 17.13
CA TYR A 192 6.19 -6.65 17.33
C TYR A 192 5.48 -7.33 16.16
N ALA A 193 6.14 -7.49 15.00
CA ALA A 193 5.52 -8.14 13.85
C ALA A 193 5.20 -9.61 14.12
N VAL A 194 5.89 -10.22 15.08
CA VAL A 194 5.63 -11.57 15.58
C VAL A 194 4.19 -11.72 16.11
N SER A 195 3.55 -10.63 16.57
CA SER A 195 2.13 -10.67 16.95
C SER A 195 1.18 -10.97 15.82
N PHE A 196 1.56 -10.63 14.59
CA PHE A 196 0.71 -10.79 13.43
C PHE A 196 0.70 -12.22 12.90
N ILE A 197 1.51 -13.14 13.42
CA ILE A 197 1.46 -14.56 13.06
C ILE A 197 0.04 -15.11 13.20
N THR A 198 -0.65 -14.75 14.30
CA THR A 198 -2.04 -15.18 14.54
C THR A 198 -3.08 -14.49 13.65
N GLU A 199 -2.68 -13.39 13.02
CA GLU A 199 -3.52 -12.55 12.16
C GLU A 199 -3.23 -12.79 10.67
N MET A 200 -2.22 -13.60 10.35
CA MET A 200 -1.86 -14.02 9.00
C MET A 200 -2.34 -15.44 8.73
N ARG A 201 -2.98 -15.65 7.58
CA ARG A 201 -3.39 -16.97 7.11
C ARG A 201 -2.65 -17.29 5.83
N ILE A 202 -1.78 -18.28 5.90
CA ILE A 202 -1.16 -18.86 4.71
C ILE A 202 -2.10 -19.93 4.14
N LYS A 203 -2.26 -19.96 2.81
CA LYS A 203 -3.09 -20.98 2.16
C LYS A 203 -2.57 -22.40 2.42
N LYS A 204 -3.49 -23.36 2.45
CA LYS A 204 -3.21 -24.78 2.70
C LYS A 204 -2.30 -25.33 1.60
N GLY A 205 -1.31 -26.14 1.96
CA GLY A 205 -0.35 -26.73 1.02
C GLY A 205 0.90 -25.88 0.78
N ASN A 206 1.09 -24.80 1.55
CA ASN A 206 2.31 -24.04 1.53
C ASN A 206 3.51 -24.85 2.07
N THR A 207 4.63 -24.82 1.36
CA THR A 207 5.88 -25.52 1.70
C THR A 207 6.98 -24.51 2.00
N MET A 208 6.71 -23.54 2.88
CA MET A 208 7.63 -22.45 3.20
C MET A 208 9.06 -22.98 3.38
N GLU A 209 10.03 -22.38 2.69
CA GLU A 209 11.44 -22.78 2.79
C GLU A 209 12.06 -22.27 4.07
N THR A 210 11.75 -21.03 4.46
CA THR A 210 12.34 -20.36 5.62
C THR A 210 11.32 -19.55 6.39
N PHE A 211 11.29 -19.72 7.72
CA PHE A 211 10.53 -18.88 8.64
C PHE A 211 11.45 -18.36 9.76
N VAL A 212 11.68 -17.06 9.82
CA VAL A 212 12.59 -16.43 10.79
C VAL A 212 11.82 -15.46 11.69
N LEU A 213 12.03 -15.59 13.00
CA LEU A 213 11.60 -14.60 13.99
C LEU A 213 12.83 -13.83 14.47
N ILE A 214 12.81 -12.51 14.30
CA ILE A 214 13.93 -11.64 14.65
C ILE A 214 13.59 -10.87 15.93
N GLU A 215 14.37 -11.12 16.98
CA GLU A 215 14.34 -10.28 18.17
C GLU A 215 15.02 -8.95 17.84
N CYS A 216 14.21 -7.93 17.60
CA CYS A 216 14.71 -6.56 17.54
C CYS A 216 14.72 -6.01 18.97
N GLY A 217 15.79 -5.33 19.39
CA GLY A 217 16.02 -4.88 20.79
C GLY A 217 15.00 -3.90 21.39
N CYS A 218 13.83 -3.74 20.77
CA CYS A 218 12.66 -3.04 21.26
C CYS A 218 11.71 -4.09 21.87
N ASP A 219 11.50 -4.09 23.20
CA ASP A 219 10.51 -4.88 23.96
C ASP A 219 9.83 -6.02 23.15
N PHE A 220 10.40 -7.22 23.09
CA PHE A 220 9.74 -8.31 22.35
C PHE A 220 8.38 -8.65 22.98
N PRO A 221 7.29 -8.77 22.21
CA PRO A 221 6.00 -9.07 22.80
C PRO A 221 6.01 -10.48 23.42
N ARG A 222 5.42 -10.62 24.61
CA ARG A 222 5.24 -11.91 25.30
C ARG A 222 4.15 -12.73 24.62
N ILE A 223 4.44 -13.26 23.44
CA ILE A 223 3.48 -13.99 22.59
C ILE A 223 3.67 -15.49 22.75
N LEU A 224 4.91 -15.91 23.00
CA LEU A 224 5.23 -17.27 23.37
C LEU A 224 5.12 -17.40 24.89
N GLY A 225 3.97 -17.87 25.36
CA GLY A 225 3.90 -18.52 26.67
C GLY A 225 4.61 -19.88 26.60
N GLU A 226 5.09 -20.42 27.73
CA GLU A 226 5.56 -21.81 27.80
C GLU A 226 4.43 -22.74 27.29
N GLY A 227 4.57 -23.29 26.09
CA GLY A 227 3.53 -24.05 25.43
C GLY A 227 4.01 -24.78 24.15
N ASP A 228 4.31 -26.06 24.33
CA ASP A 228 4.16 -27.22 23.44
C ASP A 228 4.56 -27.08 21.95
N ASN A 229 5.83 -26.71 21.65
CA ASN A 229 6.62 -27.08 20.46
C ASN A 229 5.87 -27.54 19.17
N SER A 230 4.85 -26.80 18.73
CA SER A 230 4.11 -27.11 17.51
C SER A 230 4.12 -25.88 16.62
N ILE A 231 4.99 -25.96 15.61
CA ILE A 231 4.96 -25.15 14.39
C ILE A 231 4.43 -26.04 13.28
#